data_AF-A0A0B1ZTB6-F1
#
_entry.id   AF-A0A0B1ZTB6-F1
#
_cell.length_a   1.000
_cell.length_b   1.000
_cell.length_c   1.000
_cell.angle_alpha   90.00
_cell.angle_beta   90.00
_cell.angle_gamma   90.00
#
_symmetry.space_group_name_H-M   'P 1'
#
loop_
_entity.id
_entity.type
_entity.pdbx_description
1 polymer ?
#
loop_
_entity_poly.entity_id
_entity_poly.type
_entity_poly.pdbx_seq_one_letter_code
_entity_poly.pdbx_strand_id
1 'polypeptide(L)'
;MPLKIAVVVGSLRAESFNRKLAGALTRLPAASGHRFSFADIGALPLYNQDDDSDQPAAAKALKALVSSSDGVLFVTPEYNRSMPGVLKNAIDHGSRPYGESCWAGKPAGVIGTSPGKPATSMAQQHLRNVLAYLDMPTLGQPEAFVQWSDDLLAEDGSASQASAEFLNGWMEAFVDLVEVHVPGD
;
A
#
# COMPACT_ATOMS: atom_id res chain seq x y z
N MET A 1 6.55 15.57 -12.60
CA MET A 1 7.13 14.43 -13.34
C MET A 1 6.31 13.17 -13.04
N PRO A 2 6.29 12.13 -13.91
CA PRO A 2 5.57 10.89 -13.61
C PRO A 2 6.09 10.20 -12.33
N LEU A 3 5.32 10.30 -11.23
CA LEU A 3 5.61 9.57 -9.99
C LEU A 3 5.63 8.04 -10.20
N LYS A 4 6.49 7.36 -9.47
CA LYS A 4 6.56 5.91 -9.34
C LYS A 4 6.04 5.50 -7.97
N ILE A 5 5.00 4.68 -7.93
CA ILE A 5 4.37 4.24 -6.69
C ILE A 5 4.50 2.73 -6.55
N ALA A 6 5.08 2.28 -5.42
CA ALA A 6 5.06 0.88 -5.05
C ALA A 6 3.70 0.53 -4.43
N VAL A 7 3.01 -0.48 -4.96
CA VAL A 7 1.71 -0.93 -4.44
C VAL A 7 1.91 -2.21 -3.65
N VAL A 8 1.56 -2.20 -2.37
CA VAL A 8 1.68 -3.35 -1.45
C VAL A 8 0.29 -3.80 -1.04
N VAL A 9 -0.17 -4.92 -1.62
CA VAL A 9 -1.49 -5.48 -1.32
C VAL A 9 -1.37 -6.55 -0.24
N GLY A 10 -1.97 -6.33 0.93
CA GLY A 10 -1.88 -7.21 2.11
C GLY A 10 -2.63 -8.55 2.00
N SER A 11 -2.89 -9.05 0.80
CA SER A 11 -3.72 -10.23 0.57
C SER A 11 -3.20 -11.06 -0.60
N LEU A 12 -3.01 -12.36 -0.37
CA LEU A 12 -2.46 -13.30 -1.36
C LEU A 12 -3.53 -14.07 -2.14
N ARG A 13 -4.78 -14.10 -1.67
CA ARG A 13 -5.83 -14.87 -2.34
C ARG A 13 -6.08 -14.31 -3.74
N ALA A 14 -6.29 -15.20 -4.72
CA ALA A 14 -6.50 -14.81 -6.12
C ALA A 14 -7.65 -13.79 -6.27
N GLU A 15 -8.79 -14.06 -5.63
CA GLU A 15 -9.99 -13.21 -5.71
C GLU A 15 -10.01 -12.02 -4.74
N SER A 16 -8.85 -11.54 -4.28
CA SER A 16 -8.77 -10.53 -3.23
C SER A 16 -9.50 -9.24 -3.58
N PHE A 17 -10.47 -8.86 -2.74
CA PHE A 17 -11.14 -7.56 -2.81
C PHE A 17 -10.16 -6.38 -2.74
N ASN A 18 -9.11 -6.51 -1.93
CA ASN A 18 -8.09 -5.47 -1.80
C ASN A 18 -7.19 -5.39 -3.03
N ARG A 19 -6.95 -6.50 -3.73
CA ARG A 19 -6.28 -6.49 -5.04
C ARG A 19 -7.16 -5.86 -6.12
N LYS A 20 -8.46 -6.15 -6.11
CA LYS A 20 -9.45 -5.51 -7.02
C LYS A 20 -9.52 -4.00 -6.77
N LEU A 21 -9.64 -3.58 -5.52
CA LEU A 21 -9.59 -2.16 -5.13
C LEU A 21 -8.28 -1.50 -5.57
N ALA A 22 -7.13 -2.13 -5.32
CA ALA A 22 -5.84 -1.60 -5.76
C ALA A 22 -5.80 -1.39 -7.30
N GLY A 23 -6.31 -2.34 -8.08
CA GLY A 23 -6.41 -2.20 -9.54
C GLY A 23 -7.36 -1.08 -9.98
N ALA A 24 -8.45 -0.84 -9.26
CA ALA A 24 -9.36 0.28 -9.52
C ALA A 24 -8.70 1.63 -9.22
N LEU A 25 -7.96 1.73 -8.11
CA LEU A 25 -7.24 2.94 -7.70
C LEU A 25 -6.25 3.40 -8.77
N THR A 26 -5.52 2.49 -9.42
CA THR A 26 -4.56 2.86 -10.47
C THR A 26 -5.18 3.28 -11.80
N ARG A 27 -6.53 3.24 -11.91
CA ARG A 27 -7.28 3.67 -13.10
C ARG A 27 -8.03 4.98 -12.88
N LEU A 28 -7.95 5.56 -11.68
CA LEU A 28 -8.60 6.82 -11.37
C LEU A 28 -7.97 7.98 -12.15
N PRO A 29 -8.73 9.05 -12.45
CA PRO A 29 -8.19 10.26 -13.07
C PRO A 29 -6.94 10.80 -12.35
N ALA A 30 -6.94 10.87 -11.02
CA ALA A 30 -5.79 11.33 -10.22
C ALA A 30 -4.57 10.38 -10.29
N ALA A 31 -4.76 9.12 -10.67
CA ALA A 31 -3.65 8.18 -10.90
C ALA A 31 -3.06 8.29 -12.32
N SER A 32 -3.72 9.01 -13.23
CA SER A 32 -3.32 9.11 -14.62
C SER A 32 -1.95 9.76 -14.79
N GLY A 33 -1.10 9.18 -15.63
CA GLY A 33 0.26 9.68 -15.87
C GLY A 33 1.30 9.25 -14.85
N HIS A 34 0.90 8.61 -13.74
CA HIS A 34 1.81 7.99 -12.77
C HIS A 34 2.01 6.50 -13.06
N ARG A 35 3.07 5.91 -12.51
CA ARG A 35 3.38 4.48 -12.66
C ARG A 35 3.20 3.75 -11.34
N PHE A 36 2.41 2.68 -11.37
CA PHE A 36 2.14 1.83 -10.22
C PHE A 36 2.73 0.45 -10.44
N SER A 37 3.55 0.00 -9.49
CA SER A 37 4.24 -1.30 -9.56
C SER A 37 3.90 -2.14 -8.33
N PHE A 38 3.29 -3.30 -8.57
CA PHE A 38 2.78 -4.16 -7.49
C PHE A 38 3.90 -5.03 -6.93
N ALA A 39 4.11 -4.97 -5.62
CA ALA A 39 5.03 -5.84 -4.91
C ALA A 39 4.48 -7.26 -4.80
N ASP A 40 5.29 -8.26 -5.10
CA ASP A 40 4.97 -9.66 -4.87
C ASP A 40 5.37 -10.10 -3.46
N ILE A 41 4.55 -9.71 -2.47
CA ILE A 41 4.80 -10.09 -1.08
C ILE A 41 4.53 -11.57 -0.79
N GLY A 42 3.93 -12.31 -1.74
CA GLY A 42 3.68 -13.74 -1.60
C GLY A 42 4.91 -14.61 -1.82
N ALA A 43 5.91 -14.07 -2.52
CA ALA A 43 7.20 -14.72 -2.75
C ALA A 43 8.16 -14.62 -1.55
N LEU A 44 7.83 -13.84 -0.52
CA LEU A 44 8.68 -13.64 0.64
C LEU A 44 8.61 -14.84 1.60
N PRO A 45 9.75 -15.40 2.04
CA PRO A 45 9.75 -16.29 3.20
C PRO A 45 9.39 -15.50 4.47
N LEU A 46 9.11 -16.19 5.58
CA LEU A 46 9.03 -15.52 6.87
C LEU A 46 10.37 -14.87 7.19
N TYR A 47 10.35 -13.66 7.73
CA TYR A 47 11.55 -12.95 8.14
C TYR A 47 12.36 -13.78 9.16
N ASN A 48 13.64 -13.96 8.87
CA ASN A 48 14.63 -14.48 9.79
C ASN A 48 15.86 -13.56 9.75
N GLN A 49 16.32 -13.12 10.93
CA GLN A 49 17.47 -12.23 11.04
C GLN A 49 18.79 -12.88 10.63
N ASP A 50 18.88 -14.22 10.66
CA ASP A 50 20.07 -14.95 10.17
C ASP A 50 20.34 -14.66 8.68
N ASP A 51 19.31 -14.29 7.92
CA ASP A 51 19.41 -13.95 6.50
C ASP A 51 19.77 -12.48 6.25
N ASP A 52 19.94 -11.63 7.29
CA ASP A 52 20.19 -10.19 7.10
C ASP A 52 21.50 -9.93 6.32
N SER A 53 22.52 -10.79 6.45
CA SER A 53 23.77 -10.66 5.68
C SER A 53 23.63 -11.08 4.20
N ASP A 54 22.64 -11.89 3.87
CA ASP A 54 22.34 -12.31 2.50
C ASP A 54 20.84 -12.53 2.29
N GLN A 55 20.11 -11.42 2.17
CA GLN A 55 18.65 -11.48 2.12
C GLN A 55 18.14 -12.29 0.92
N PRO A 56 16.98 -12.97 1.04
CA PRO A 56 16.34 -13.68 -0.06
C PRO A 56 16.12 -12.79 -1.28
N ALA A 57 16.15 -13.37 -2.48
CA ALA A 57 15.96 -12.63 -3.73
C ALA A 57 14.64 -11.83 -3.76
N ALA A 58 13.56 -12.39 -3.20
CA ALA A 58 12.28 -11.71 -3.09
C ALA A 58 12.34 -10.46 -2.18
N ALA A 59 13.10 -10.52 -1.08
CA ALA A 59 13.30 -9.38 -0.18
C ALA A 59 14.13 -8.27 -0.87
N LYS A 60 15.20 -8.65 -1.56
CA LYS A 60 16.01 -7.73 -2.39
C LYS A 60 15.15 -7.05 -3.47
N ALA A 61 14.28 -7.80 -4.14
CA ALA A 61 13.36 -7.26 -5.14
C ALA A 61 12.35 -6.27 -4.55
N LEU A 62 11.78 -6.59 -3.39
CA LEU A 62 10.90 -5.65 -2.65
C LEU A 62 11.64 -4.35 -2.32
N LYS A 63 12.84 -4.45 -1.75
CA LYS A 63 13.65 -3.28 -1.37
C LYS A 63 13.99 -2.42 -2.59
N ALA A 64 14.38 -3.03 -3.71
CA ALA A 64 14.69 -2.32 -4.94
C ALA A 64 13.46 -1.58 -5.51
N LEU A 65 12.29 -2.23 -5.51
CA LEU A 65 11.03 -1.63 -5.93
C LEU A 65 10.68 -0.41 -5.08
N VAL A 66 10.71 -0.55 -3.74
CA VAL A 66 10.36 0.55 -2.83
C VAL A 66 11.39 1.68 -2.92
N SER A 67 12.68 1.38 -2.93
CA SER A 67 13.75 2.40 -2.97
C SER A 67 13.68 3.25 -4.23
N SER A 68 13.33 2.63 -5.37
CA SER A 68 13.17 3.31 -6.67
C SER A 68 11.81 3.98 -6.89
N SER A 69 10.90 3.87 -5.92
CA SER A 69 9.58 4.51 -5.94
C SER A 69 9.60 5.82 -5.17
N ASP A 70 8.76 6.76 -5.59
CA ASP A 70 8.56 8.06 -4.96
C ASP A 70 7.61 7.97 -3.76
N GLY A 71 6.70 6.98 -3.75
CA GLY A 71 5.79 6.71 -2.64
C GLY A 71 5.31 5.26 -2.58
N VAL A 72 4.59 4.93 -1.51
CA VAL A 72 4.06 3.57 -1.27
C VAL A 72 2.56 3.61 -1.01
N LEU A 73 1.79 2.84 -1.77
CA LEU A 73 0.37 2.63 -1.58
C LEU A 73 0.12 1.27 -0.92
N PHE A 74 -0.27 1.27 0.34
CA PHE A 74 -0.68 0.07 1.07
C PHE A 74 -2.19 -0.16 0.91
N VAL A 75 -2.57 -1.34 0.42
CA VAL A 75 -3.97 -1.78 0.31
C VAL A 75 -4.20 -3.03 1.12
N THR A 76 -4.81 -2.90 2.31
CA THR A 76 -4.83 -3.97 3.32
C THR A 76 -6.23 -4.44 3.70
N PRO A 77 -6.50 -5.76 3.75
CA PRO A 77 -7.63 -6.26 4.53
C PRO A 77 -7.36 -6.13 6.03
N GLU A 78 -8.34 -6.51 6.85
CA GLU A 78 -8.21 -6.64 8.30
C GLU A 78 -8.45 -8.09 8.71
N TYR A 79 -7.44 -8.70 9.32
CA TYR A 79 -7.53 -10.04 9.91
C TYR A 79 -7.41 -9.92 11.42
N ASN A 80 -8.42 -10.41 12.14
CA ASN A 80 -8.44 -10.46 13.60
C ASN A 80 -8.08 -9.13 14.28
N ARG A 81 -8.69 -8.02 13.81
CA ARG A 81 -8.47 -6.64 14.33
C ARG A 81 -7.06 -6.09 14.11
N SER A 82 -6.33 -6.59 13.11
CA SER A 82 -5.01 -6.08 12.77
C SER A 82 -4.70 -6.23 11.28
N MET A 83 -3.54 -5.72 10.89
CA MET A 83 -2.97 -5.97 9.57
C MET A 83 -2.61 -7.46 9.40
N PRO A 84 -2.68 -8.01 8.18
CA PRO A 84 -2.30 -9.39 7.91
C PRO A 84 -0.82 -9.66 8.21
N GLY A 85 -0.52 -10.86 8.72
CA GLY A 85 0.86 -11.28 8.98
C GLY A 85 1.77 -11.21 7.76
N VAL A 86 1.25 -11.54 6.56
CA VAL A 86 2.03 -11.42 5.31
C VAL A 86 2.42 -9.98 4.99
N LEU A 87 1.56 -9.01 5.29
CA LEU A 87 1.86 -7.59 5.09
C LEU A 87 2.93 -7.15 6.08
N LYS A 88 2.77 -7.52 7.36
CA LYS A 88 3.77 -7.23 8.39
C LYS A 88 5.13 -7.86 8.07
N ASN A 89 5.14 -9.08 7.54
CA ASN A 89 6.36 -9.77 7.10
C ASN A 89 7.08 -9.03 5.98
N ALA A 90 6.34 -8.49 5.00
CA ALA A 90 6.93 -7.66 3.95
C ALA A 90 7.55 -6.38 4.50
N ILE A 91 6.87 -5.74 5.45
CA ILE A 91 7.38 -4.56 6.15
C ILE A 91 8.68 -4.90 6.90
N ASP A 92 8.71 -6.03 7.60
CA ASP A 92 9.88 -6.50 8.34
C ASP A 92 11.09 -6.74 7.44
N HIS A 93 10.92 -7.47 6.33
CA HIS A 93 11.97 -7.66 5.31
C HIS A 93 12.50 -6.32 4.77
N GLY A 94 11.61 -5.39 4.42
CA GLY A 94 12.02 -4.09 3.86
C GLY A 94 12.75 -3.19 4.87
N SER A 95 12.49 -3.37 6.18
CA SER A 95 13.09 -2.58 7.26
C SER A 95 14.52 -3.00 7.61
N ARG A 96 14.98 -4.13 7.07
CA ARG A 96 16.26 -4.76 7.41
C ARG A 96 17.20 -4.82 6.20
N PRO A 97 18.53 -4.85 6.39
CA PRO A 97 19.27 -4.83 7.67
C PRO A 97 19.12 -3.52 8.44
N TYR A 98 19.53 -3.50 9.71
CA TYR A 98 19.47 -2.30 10.54
C TYR A 98 20.27 -1.15 9.90
N GLY A 99 19.66 0.03 9.78
CA GLY A 99 20.25 1.19 9.11
C GLY A 99 20.00 1.23 7.59
N GLU A 100 19.42 0.18 7.00
CA GLU A 100 19.20 0.05 5.56
C GLU A 100 17.72 -0.12 5.20
N SER A 101 16.81 0.42 6.02
CA SER A 101 15.37 0.38 5.76
C SER A 101 15.05 1.05 4.41
N CYS A 102 14.32 0.35 3.53
CA CYS A 102 13.86 0.95 2.27
C CYS A 102 12.62 1.85 2.45
N TRP A 103 12.03 1.86 3.65
CA TRP A 103 10.80 2.56 3.96
C TRP A 103 11.02 4.03 4.34
N ALA A 104 12.15 4.35 4.97
CA ALA A 104 12.38 5.66 5.58
C ALA A 104 12.26 6.80 4.56
N GLY A 105 11.53 7.85 4.93
CA GLY A 105 11.24 9.02 4.11
C GLY A 105 10.28 8.78 2.95
N LYS A 106 9.82 7.54 2.69
CA LYS A 106 8.87 7.27 1.61
C LYS A 106 7.45 7.66 2.03
N PRO A 107 6.79 8.61 1.35
CA PRO A 107 5.40 8.97 1.61
C PRO A 107 4.47 7.76 1.38
N ALA A 108 3.49 7.59 2.27
CA ALA A 108 2.64 6.41 2.33
C ALA A 108 1.15 6.75 2.33
N GLY A 109 0.39 6.06 1.48
CA GLY A 109 -1.06 6.00 1.51
C GLY A 109 -1.51 4.66 2.10
N VAL A 110 -2.50 4.70 3.00
CA VAL A 110 -3.10 3.49 3.59
C VAL A 110 -4.60 3.48 3.31
N ILE A 111 -5.05 2.47 2.59
CA ILE A 111 -6.45 2.23 2.25
C ILE A 111 -6.75 0.73 2.32
N GLY A 112 -8.02 0.36 2.40
CA GLY A 112 -8.40 -1.03 2.48
C GLY A 112 -9.89 -1.22 2.37
N THR A 113 -10.30 -2.45 2.08
CA THR A 113 -11.71 -2.82 2.01
C THR A 113 -12.05 -4.14 2.66
N SER A 114 -13.25 -4.21 3.23
CA SER A 114 -13.83 -5.38 3.87
C SER A 114 -15.36 -5.38 3.69
N PRO A 115 -16.02 -6.54 3.57
CA PRO A 115 -17.48 -6.62 3.56
C PRO A 115 -18.13 -6.09 4.85
N GLY A 116 -17.41 -6.17 5.98
CA GLY A 116 -17.89 -5.71 7.28
C GLY A 116 -17.79 -4.20 7.46
N LYS A 117 -18.74 -3.61 8.19
CA LYS A 117 -18.85 -2.15 8.43
C LYS A 117 -17.60 -1.45 8.97
N PRO A 118 -16.77 -2.05 9.86
CA PRO A 118 -15.53 -1.40 10.29
C PRO A 118 -14.51 -1.19 9.17
N ALA A 119 -14.71 -1.83 8.00
CA ALA A 119 -14.04 -1.52 6.74
C ALA A 119 -12.51 -1.35 6.84
N THR A 120 -11.86 -2.27 7.57
CA THR A 120 -10.41 -2.35 7.78
C THR A 120 -9.77 -1.29 8.70
N SER A 121 -10.60 -0.47 9.37
CA SER A 121 -10.12 0.63 10.23
C SER A 121 -9.05 0.22 11.24
N MET A 122 -9.20 -0.90 11.95
CA MET A 122 -8.20 -1.32 12.96
C MET A 122 -6.87 -1.71 12.30
N ALA A 123 -6.93 -2.44 11.17
CA ALA A 123 -5.73 -2.80 10.43
C ALA A 123 -4.97 -1.56 9.93
N GLN A 124 -5.70 -0.55 9.43
CA GLN A 124 -5.11 0.70 8.98
C GLN A 124 -4.47 1.48 10.13
N GLN A 125 -5.11 1.55 11.31
CA GLN A 125 -4.51 2.23 12.47
C GLN A 125 -3.27 1.51 13.00
N HIS A 126 -3.30 0.16 13.08
CA HIS A 126 -2.11 -0.61 13.46
C HIS A 126 -0.98 -0.45 12.44
N LEU A 127 -1.29 -0.42 11.15
CA LEU A 127 -0.30 -0.18 10.11
C LEU A 127 0.32 1.21 10.26
N ARG A 128 -0.49 2.27 10.39
CA ARG A 128 -0.02 3.65 10.59
C ARG A 128 0.94 3.78 11.78
N ASN A 129 0.67 3.08 12.88
CA ASN A 129 1.59 3.02 14.02
C ASN A 129 2.96 2.44 13.64
N VAL A 130 2.99 1.37 12.85
CA VAL A 130 4.25 0.79 12.33
C VAL A 130 4.94 1.73 11.35
N LEU A 131 4.20 2.37 10.46
CA LEU A 131 4.75 3.31 9.47
C LEU A 131 5.41 4.52 10.15
N ALA A 132 4.84 5.00 11.26
CA ALA A 132 5.42 6.08 12.04
C ALA A 132 6.80 5.71 12.63
N TYR A 133 6.98 4.47 13.11
CA TYR A 133 8.29 3.98 13.55
C TYR A 133 9.30 3.91 12.40
N LEU A 134 8.85 3.57 11.19
CA LEU A 134 9.68 3.45 9.99
C LEU A 134 9.96 4.80 9.30
N ASP A 135 9.59 5.91 9.94
CA ASP A 135 9.79 7.28 9.44
C ASP A 135 9.16 7.50 8.05
N MET A 136 7.95 6.99 7.85
CA MET A 136 7.18 7.18 6.61
C MET A 136 6.17 8.33 6.78
N PRO A 137 6.29 9.45 6.04
CA PRO A 137 5.24 10.46 5.98
C PRO A 137 3.93 9.84 5.50
N THR A 138 2.90 9.80 6.34
CA THR A 138 1.68 9.03 6.03
C THR A 138 0.47 9.94 5.85
N LEU A 139 -0.33 9.71 4.80
CA LEU A 139 -1.54 10.49 4.52
C LEU A 139 -2.54 10.40 5.67
N GLY A 140 -2.69 11.48 6.44
CA GLY A 140 -3.55 11.52 7.63
C GLY A 140 -5.05 11.64 7.31
N GLN A 141 -5.41 12.48 6.34
CA GLN A 141 -6.78 12.69 5.89
C GLN A 141 -6.82 12.85 4.36
N PRO A 142 -7.93 12.47 3.70
CA PRO A 142 -9.06 11.76 4.27
C PRO A 142 -8.72 10.31 4.65
N GLU A 143 -9.35 9.79 5.72
CA GLU A 143 -9.33 8.34 5.99
C GLU A 143 -10.16 7.59 4.94
N ALA A 144 -9.75 6.35 4.61
CA ALA A 144 -10.45 5.52 3.62
C ALA A 144 -10.75 4.11 4.14
N PHE A 145 -11.78 4.02 4.97
CA PHE A 145 -12.38 2.77 5.43
C PHE A 145 -13.49 2.35 4.47
N VAL A 146 -13.12 1.68 3.38
CA VAL A 146 -14.05 1.38 2.28
C VAL A 146 -14.79 0.08 2.52
N GLN A 147 -16.10 0.12 2.73
CA GLN A 147 -16.90 -1.11 2.79
C GLN A 147 -16.98 -1.74 1.38
N TRP A 148 -16.71 -3.04 1.29
CA TRP A 148 -16.90 -3.78 0.04
C TRP A 148 -18.39 -4.00 -0.20
N SER A 149 -18.86 -3.67 -1.39
CA SER A 149 -20.14 -4.05 -1.96
C SER A 149 -19.95 -4.40 -3.44
N ASP A 150 -20.91 -5.08 -4.05
CA ASP A 150 -20.85 -5.41 -5.48
C ASP A 150 -20.93 -4.15 -6.35
N ASP A 151 -21.50 -3.06 -5.83
CA ASP A 151 -21.55 -1.75 -6.49
C ASP A 151 -20.29 -0.90 -6.28
N LEU A 152 -19.28 -1.38 -5.53
CA LEU A 152 -18.07 -0.59 -5.28
C LEU A 152 -17.28 -0.37 -6.57
N LEU A 153 -17.21 -1.40 -7.42
CA LEU A 153 -16.48 -1.40 -8.68
C LEU A 153 -17.44 -1.73 -9.83
N ALA A 154 -17.16 -1.18 -11.02
CA ALA A 154 -17.83 -1.59 -12.25
C ALA A 154 -17.34 -2.97 -12.71
N GLU A 155 -18.04 -3.57 -13.68
CA GLU A 155 -17.72 -4.91 -14.21
C GLU A 155 -16.30 -5.00 -14.81
N ASP A 156 -15.77 -3.89 -15.35
CA ASP A 156 -14.43 -3.81 -15.92
C ASP A 156 -13.31 -3.65 -14.87
N GLY A 157 -13.69 -3.59 -13.58
CA GLY A 157 -12.81 -3.40 -12.43
C GLY A 157 -12.43 -1.94 -12.14
N SER A 158 -13.02 -0.97 -12.83
CA SER A 158 -12.89 0.46 -12.49
C SER A 158 -13.75 0.83 -11.27
N ALA A 159 -13.48 2.00 -10.67
CA ALA A 159 -14.37 2.54 -9.64
C ALA A 159 -15.76 2.83 -10.24
N SER A 160 -16.82 2.42 -9.55
CA SER A 160 -18.19 2.69 -10.02
C SER A 160 -18.55 4.16 -9.83
N GLN A 161 -19.68 4.58 -10.43
CA GLN A 161 -20.21 5.94 -10.22
C GLN A 161 -20.43 6.26 -8.72
N ALA A 162 -20.77 5.26 -7.90
CA ALA A 162 -21.04 5.44 -6.48
C ALA A 162 -19.77 5.67 -5.64
N SER A 163 -18.60 5.26 -6.12
CA SER A 163 -17.34 5.32 -5.38
C SER A 163 -16.27 6.20 -6.02
N ALA A 164 -16.42 6.53 -7.31
CA ALA A 164 -15.41 7.22 -8.10
C ALA A 164 -14.99 8.58 -7.51
N GLU A 165 -15.94 9.41 -7.07
CA GLU A 165 -15.63 10.73 -6.50
C GLU A 165 -14.77 10.61 -5.24
N PHE A 166 -15.20 9.78 -4.28
CA PHE A 166 -14.48 9.56 -3.04
C PHE A 166 -13.09 8.97 -3.27
N LEU A 167 -12.99 7.89 -4.08
CA LEU A 167 -11.73 7.23 -4.34
C LEU A 167 -10.77 8.13 -5.13
N ASN A 168 -11.27 8.93 -6.07
CA ASN A 168 -10.45 9.89 -6.81
C ASN A 168 -9.92 11.00 -5.90
N GLY A 169 -10.76 11.60 -5.06
CA GLY A 169 -10.31 12.63 -4.11
C GLY A 169 -9.29 12.09 -3.09
N TRP A 170 -9.45 10.84 -2.65
CA TRP A 170 -8.44 10.19 -1.81
C TRP A 170 -7.12 9.97 -2.55
N MET A 171 -7.18 9.52 -3.81
CA MET A 171 -5.98 9.32 -4.65
C MET A 171 -5.27 10.64 -4.93
N GLU A 172 -6.01 11.72 -5.19
CA GLU A 172 -5.47 13.08 -5.36
C GLU A 172 -4.70 13.52 -4.11
N ALA A 173 -5.31 13.43 -2.93
CA ALA A 173 -4.63 13.75 -1.66
C ALA A 173 -3.38 12.89 -1.41
N PHE A 174 -3.41 11.61 -1.81
CA PHE A 174 -2.23 10.74 -1.74
C PHE A 174 -1.13 11.18 -2.71
N VAL A 175 -1.48 11.48 -3.97
CA VAL A 175 -0.52 11.96 -4.98
C VAL A 175 0.10 13.27 -4.52
N ASP A 176 -0.69 14.24 -4.05
CA ASP A 176 -0.20 15.52 -3.52
C ASP A 176 0.80 15.31 -2.38
N LEU A 177 0.50 14.39 -1.45
CA LEU A 177 1.43 14.02 -0.38
C LEU A 177 2.75 13.51 -0.96
N VAL A 178 2.70 12.66 -1.98
CA VAL A 178 3.92 12.14 -2.60
C VAL A 178 4.70 13.27 -3.26
N GLU A 179 4.04 14.13 -4.03
CA GLU A 179 4.68 15.24 -4.75
C GLU A 179 5.46 16.18 -3.84
N VAL A 180 4.91 16.55 -2.67
CA VAL A 180 5.61 17.45 -1.73
C VAL A 180 6.81 16.79 -1.04
N HIS A 181 6.93 15.46 -1.09
CA HIS A 181 8.04 14.69 -0.52
C HIS A 181 9.05 14.21 -1.56
N VAL A 182 8.75 14.32 -2.85
CA VAL A 182 9.76 14.12 -3.90
C VAL A 182 10.72 15.31 -3.84
N PRO A 183 12.03 15.08 -3.62
CA PRO A 183 13.01 16.16 -3.68
C PRO A 183 12.88 16.87 -5.04
N GLY A 184 12.67 18.19 -5.02
CA GLY A 184 12.80 18.99 -6.22
C GLY A 184 14.23 18.87 -6.75
N ASP A 185 14.38 18.75 -8.06
CA ASP A 185 15.68 18.86 -8.74
C ASP A 185 16.38 20.19 -8.42
#